data_AF-A0A1H6F0E5-F1
#
_entry.id   AF-A0A1H6F0E5-F1
#
_cell.length_a   1.000
_cell.length_b   1.000
_cell.length_c   1.000
_cell.angle_alpha   90.00
_cell.angle_beta   90.00
_cell.angle_gamma   90.00
#
_symmetry.space_group_name_H-M   'P 1'
#
loop_
_entity.id
_entity.type
_entity.pdbx_description
1 polymer ?
#
loop_
_entity_poly.entity_id
_entity_poly.type
_entity_poly.pdbx_seq_one_letter_code
_entity_poly.pdbx_strand_id
1 'polypeptide(L)'
;MSMSDKPCGCSCTCQPAKQPAKQPATRQAAARKLSRFTIQPIPAAQPRLDHTALMTLAARLTERDYQILDHLHHHRVLTTHQLQRIFFTIAQATRARMTILLQLNAVTRFRPWAGYGSGSAPIHWALGKAGAAALAARHGTTLKELGYNPDIPIAVSSRLNHQVGVNDFFSHLHHHARHTPHAAVRAWLSERQCAKQWGDLARPDAYGCWQDNGHQIDFFLEHDTGTETLKRVADKLHDYRNLTDATGITTPILFWLPNPARETNLRKLLASSDLPVATAVHTTHGDGPAGPVWLPAPARAGQTRIRLANLNRGWPHLTLGRNPEQPASTDDHDDELLDRIFAAEDETENK
;
A
#
# COMPACT_ATOMS: atom_id res chain seq x y z
N MET A 1 63.19 -61.31 -0.90
CA MET A 1 64.58 -61.04 -0.44
C MET A 1 65.02 -59.71 -1.02
N SER A 2 65.74 -58.94 -0.20
CA SER A 2 66.15 -57.54 -0.35
C SER A 2 66.41 -57.00 -1.77
N MET A 3 65.95 -55.78 -2.05
CA MET A 3 66.56 -54.91 -3.05
C MET A 3 66.85 -53.56 -2.39
N SER A 4 68.14 -53.24 -2.31
CA SER A 4 68.68 -51.91 -2.05
C SER A 4 68.90 -51.24 -3.39
N ASP A 5 68.64 -49.94 -3.48
CA ASP A 5 69.46 -49.06 -4.30
C ASP A 5 69.42 -47.61 -3.82
N LYS A 6 70.59 -46.99 -3.89
CA LYS A 6 70.95 -45.61 -3.57
C LYS A 6 71.40 -44.91 -4.87
N PRO A 7 71.72 -43.60 -4.91
CA PRO A 7 71.01 -42.66 -5.78
C PRO A 7 71.92 -41.86 -6.74
N CYS A 8 71.29 -41.04 -7.60
CA CYS A 8 71.82 -39.79 -8.19
C CYS A 8 70.58 -39.06 -8.74
N GLY A 9 70.25 -37.78 -8.54
CA GLY A 9 71.04 -36.57 -8.38
C GLY A 9 70.54 -35.57 -9.43
N CYS A 10 69.66 -34.62 -9.07
CA CYS A 10 69.48 -33.38 -9.85
C CYS A 10 68.70 -32.32 -9.05
N SER A 11 69.39 -31.22 -8.76
CA SER A 11 68.88 -30.02 -8.12
C SER A 11 68.34 -29.03 -9.16
N CYS A 12 67.06 -28.67 -9.07
CA CYS A 12 66.51 -27.49 -9.75
C CYS A 12 65.82 -26.58 -8.71
N THR A 13 66.44 -25.44 -8.45
CA THR A 13 65.89 -24.30 -7.72
C THR A 13 64.88 -23.56 -8.60
N CYS A 14 63.59 -23.57 -8.21
CA CYS A 14 62.56 -22.70 -8.76
C CYS A 14 62.17 -21.62 -7.74
N GLN A 15 62.35 -20.36 -8.13
CA GLN A 15 61.93 -19.17 -7.40
C GLN A 15 60.39 -19.05 -7.31
N PRO A 16 59.83 -18.36 -6.29
CA PRO A 16 58.40 -18.21 -6.13
C PRO A 16 57.81 -17.19 -7.13
N ALA A 17 56.77 -17.61 -7.85
CA ALA A 17 55.99 -16.74 -8.73
C ALA A 17 55.20 -15.70 -7.90
N LYS A 18 55.45 -14.41 -8.17
CA LYS A 18 54.69 -13.27 -7.65
C LYS A 18 53.23 -13.36 -8.12
N GLN A 19 52.29 -13.35 -7.16
CA GLN A 19 50.88 -13.12 -7.42
C GLN A 19 50.66 -11.71 -8.00
N PRO A 20 49.89 -11.53 -9.09
CA PRO A 20 49.47 -10.20 -9.51
C PRO A 20 48.42 -9.66 -8.54
N ALA A 21 48.62 -8.42 -8.13
CA ALA A 21 47.78 -7.68 -7.21
C ALA A 21 46.32 -7.58 -7.70
N LYS A 22 45.37 -7.90 -6.82
CA LYS A 22 43.94 -7.62 -7.01
C LYS A 22 43.74 -6.10 -7.12
N GLN A 23 43.30 -5.62 -8.28
CA GLN A 23 42.75 -4.28 -8.42
C GLN A 23 41.44 -4.18 -7.63
N PRO A 24 41.17 -3.06 -6.92
CA PRO A 24 39.93 -2.89 -6.20
C PRO A 24 38.78 -2.72 -7.21
N ALA A 25 37.76 -3.55 -7.09
CA ALA A 25 36.54 -3.47 -7.89
C ALA A 25 35.93 -2.06 -7.75
N THR A 26 36.04 -1.28 -8.81
CA THR A 26 35.59 0.10 -8.91
C THR A 26 34.07 0.20 -8.81
N ARG A 27 33.61 1.34 -8.27
CA ARG A 27 32.22 1.84 -8.11
C ARG A 27 31.25 1.65 -9.31
N GLN A 28 31.69 1.09 -10.44
CA GLN A 28 30.89 0.91 -11.66
C GLN A 28 29.85 -0.23 -11.58
N ALA A 29 30.03 -1.23 -10.71
CA ALA A 29 29.05 -2.32 -10.57
C ALA A 29 27.74 -1.87 -9.90
N ALA A 30 27.77 -0.80 -9.08
CA ALA A 30 26.58 -0.25 -8.42
C ALA A 30 25.75 0.65 -9.34
N ALA A 31 26.37 1.31 -10.33
CA ALA A 31 25.68 2.24 -11.24
C ALA A 31 24.77 1.54 -12.27
N ARG A 32 25.03 0.26 -12.59
CA ARG A 32 24.34 -0.47 -13.66
C ARG A 32 22.99 -1.10 -13.24
N LYS A 33 22.60 -0.97 -11.96
CA LYS A 33 21.31 -1.46 -11.42
C LYS A 33 20.23 -0.38 -11.28
N LEU A 34 20.56 0.89 -11.48
CA LEU A 34 19.68 2.03 -11.17
C LEU A 34 18.90 2.61 -12.37
N SER A 35 19.11 2.12 -13.59
CA SER A 35 18.43 2.61 -14.81
C SER A 35 17.17 1.81 -15.17
N ARG A 36 16.37 1.39 -14.17
CA ARG A 36 15.26 0.42 -14.34
C ARG A 36 13.85 1.01 -14.32
N PHE A 37 13.73 2.32 -14.50
CA PHE A 37 12.44 3.01 -14.48
C PHE A 37 12.41 4.04 -15.60
N THR A 38 11.34 4.04 -16.40
CA THR A 38 11.01 5.21 -17.21
C THR A 38 10.30 6.19 -16.30
N ILE A 39 11.08 6.89 -15.48
CA ILE A 39 10.62 8.11 -14.83
C ILE A 39 10.53 9.13 -15.96
N GLN A 40 9.33 9.55 -16.34
CA GLN A 40 9.26 10.73 -17.20
C GLN A 40 9.79 11.90 -16.36
N PRO A 41 10.86 12.58 -16.80
CA PRO A 41 11.43 13.67 -16.03
C PRO A 41 10.33 14.70 -15.79
N ILE A 42 10.18 15.10 -14.52
CA ILE A 42 9.41 16.30 -14.17
C ILE A 42 10.02 17.43 -15.03
N PRO A 43 9.22 18.21 -15.79
CA PRO A 43 9.75 19.29 -16.60
C PRO A 43 10.69 20.16 -15.76
N ALA A 44 11.94 20.32 -16.21
CA ALA A 44 13.01 20.95 -15.43
C ALA A 44 12.72 22.42 -15.07
N ALA A 45 11.74 23.04 -15.73
CA ALA A 45 11.22 24.35 -15.41
C ALA A 45 9.73 24.23 -15.05
N GLN A 46 9.43 23.76 -13.83
CA GLN A 46 8.11 24.01 -13.27
C GLN A 46 8.01 25.51 -12.96
N PRO A 47 6.97 26.20 -13.47
CA PRO A 47 6.78 27.61 -13.14
C PRO A 47 6.74 27.78 -11.62
N ARG A 48 7.28 28.89 -11.12
CA ARG A 48 7.12 29.25 -9.71
C ARG A 48 5.61 29.30 -9.43
N LEU A 49 5.17 28.51 -8.46
CA LEU A 49 3.80 28.57 -7.95
C LEU A 49 3.69 29.84 -7.11
N ASP A 50 3.44 30.97 -7.77
CA ASP A 50 3.03 32.20 -7.10
C ASP A 50 1.54 32.15 -6.74
N HIS A 51 1.07 33.17 -6.03
CA HIS A 51 -0.31 33.22 -5.54
C HIS A 51 -1.34 33.21 -6.69
N THR A 52 -1.06 33.90 -7.79
CA THR A 52 -1.94 33.98 -8.96
C THR A 52 -2.05 32.63 -9.68
N ALA A 53 -0.92 31.93 -9.85
CA ALA A 53 -0.89 30.59 -10.40
C ALA A 53 -1.67 29.59 -9.52
N LEU A 54 -1.56 29.73 -8.19
CA LEU A 54 -2.30 28.90 -7.23
C LEU A 54 -3.81 29.14 -7.29
N MET A 55 -4.26 30.40 -7.34
CA MET A 55 -5.68 30.72 -7.52
C MET A 55 -6.22 30.19 -8.85
N THR A 56 -5.44 30.33 -9.92
CA THR A 56 -5.81 29.79 -11.24
C THR A 56 -5.92 28.27 -11.24
N LEU A 57 -5.03 27.59 -10.52
CA LEU A 57 -5.10 26.14 -10.33
C LEU A 57 -6.34 25.76 -9.53
N ALA A 58 -6.58 26.41 -8.39
CA ALA A 58 -7.70 26.13 -7.51
C ALA A 58 -9.04 26.26 -8.24
N ALA A 59 -9.18 27.26 -9.12
CA ALA A 59 -10.37 27.44 -9.96
C ALA A 59 -10.60 26.33 -11.00
N ARG A 60 -9.59 25.51 -11.31
CA ARG A 60 -9.66 24.39 -12.28
C ARG A 60 -9.81 23.03 -11.61
N LEU A 61 -9.50 22.92 -10.31
CA LEU A 61 -9.63 21.69 -9.55
C LEU A 61 -11.08 21.51 -9.08
N THR A 62 -11.63 20.32 -9.30
CA THR A 62 -12.94 19.95 -8.76
C THR A 62 -12.81 19.33 -7.38
N GLU A 63 -13.94 19.10 -6.72
CA GLU A 63 -13.95 18.42 -5.43
C GLU A 63 -13.32 17.03 -5.49
N ARG A 64 -13.71 16.24 -6.50
CA ARG A 64 -13.09 14.94 -6.78
C ARG A 64 -11.57 15.03 -6.94
N ASP A 65 -11.05 16.09 -7.56
CA ASP A 65 -9.60 16.23 -7.69
C ASP A 65 -8.94 16.41 -6.33
N TYR A 66 -9.51 17.23 -5.45
CA TYR A 66 -8.96 17.40 -4.10
C TYR A 66 -8.97 16.08 -3.32
N GLN A 67 -10.03 15.28 -3.44
CA GLN A 67 -10.08 13.94 -2.85
C GLN A 67 -8.99 13.02 -3.43
N ILE A 68 -8.76 13.05 -4.75
CA ILE A 68 -7.65 12.32 -5.39
C ILE A 68 -6.29 12.79 -4.85
N LEU A 69 -6.08 14.11 -4.74
CA LEU A 69 -4.83 14.69 -4.24
C LEU A 69 -4.59 14.32 -2.78
N ASP A 70 -5.63 14.32 -1.95
CA ASP A 70 -5.57 13.93 -0.55
C ASP A 70 -5.25 12.44 -0.39
N HIS A 71 -5.88 11.57 -1.19
CA HIS A 71 -5.53 10.14 -1.21
C HIS A 71 -4.08 9.90 -1.68
N LEU A 72 -3.61 10.63 -2.68
CA LEU A 72 -2.21 10.56 -3.12
C LEU A 72 -1.24 11.12 -2.06
N HIS A 73 -1.68 12.08 -1.25
CA HIS A 73 -0.91 12.59 -0.11
C HIS A 73 -0.77 11.51 0.98
N HIS A 74 -1.88 10.91 1.39
CA HIS A 74 -1.92 9.94 2.48
C HIS A 74 -1.33 8.57 2.09
N HIS A 75 -1.65 8.07 0.90
CA HIS A 75 -1.30 6.72 0.45
C HIS A 75 -0.14 6.67 -0.56
N ARG A 76 0.51 7.82 -0.80
CA ARG A 76 1.73 8.06 -1.59
C ARG A 76 1.65 7.79 -3.09
N VAL A 77 1.03 6.68 -3.50
CA VAL A 77 0.97 6.23 -4.88
C VAL A 77 -0.31 5.46 -5.16
N LEU A 78 -0.99 5.75 -6.25
CA LEU A 78 -2.13 4.96 -6.72
C LEU A 78 -1.95 4.63 -8.20
N THR A 79 -2.36 3.43 -8.60
CA THR A 79 -2.39 3.07 -10.02
C THR A 79 -3.62 3.68 -10.71
N THR A 80 -3.60 3.78 -12.05
CA THR A 80 -4.80 4.19 -12.81
C THR A 80 -6.03 3.33 -12.46
N HIS A 81 -5.85 2.02 -12.26
CA HIS A 81 -6.96 1.12 -11.92
C HIS A 81 -7.48 1.35 -10.50
N GLN A 82 -6.60 1.64 -9.55
CA GLN A 82 -7.00 1.97 -8.19
C GLN A 82 -7.76 3.30 -8.13
N LEU A 83 -7.25 4.34 -8.81
CA LEU A 83 -7.95 5.63 -8.92
C LEU A 83 -9.31 5.48 -9.59
N GLN A 84 -9.40 4.68 -10.66
CA GLN A 84 -10.67 4.36 -11.28
C GLN A 84 -11.61 3.72 -10.26
N ARG A 85 -11.18 2.64 -9.59
CA ARG A 85 -12.01 1.93 -8.61
C ARG A 85 -12.54 2.80 -7.47
N ILE A 86 -11.78 3.82 -7.05
CA ILE A 86 -12.16 4.72 -5.97
C ILE A 86 -13.08 5.85 -6.50
N PHE A 87 -12.70 6.54 -7.58
CA PHE A 87 -13.27 7.84 -7.94
C PHE A 87 -14.08 7.88 -9.24
N PHE A 88 -14.07 6.82 -10.05
CA PHE A 88 -14.66 6.84 -11.39
C PHE A 88 -15.44 5.58 -11.70
N THR A 89 -16.55 5.72 -12.44
CA THR A 89 -17.27 4.61 -13.05
C THR A 89 -16.62 4.20 -14.36
N ILE A 90 -16.25 5.19 -15.18
CA ILE A 90 -15.77 5.00 -16.56
C ILE A 90 -14.24 5.15 -16.66
N ALA A 91 -13.59 4.16 -17.26
CA ALA A 91 -12.13 4.12 -17.40
C ALA A 91 -11.55 5.24 -18.30
N GLN A 92 -12.32 5.69 -19.31
CA GLN A 92 -11.92 6.78 -20.19
C GLN A 92 -11.90 8.12 -19.45
N ALA A 93 -12.95 8.41 -18.68
CA ALA A 93 -13.04 9.60 -17.83
C ALA A 93 -11.87 9.69 -16.84
N THR A 94 -11.49 8.56 -16.21
CA THR A 94 -10.29 8.50 -15.35
C THR A 94 -9.04 8.95 -16.09
N ARG A 95 -8.77 8.38 -17.27
CA ARG A 95 -7.55 8.69 -18.03
C ARG A 95 -7.53 10.15 -18.50
N ALA A 96 -8.67 10.66 -18.95
CA ALA A 96 -8.82 12.04 -19.36
C ALA A 96 -8.54 13.00 -18.18
N ARG A 97 -9.19 12.77 -17.03
CA ARG A 97 -9.00 13.62 -15.84
C ARG A 97 -7.58 13.57 -15.30
N MET A 98 -6.98 12.39 -15.20
CA MET A 98 -5.58 12.25 -14.76
C MET A 98 -4.58 12.91 -15.72
N THR A 99 -4.90 12.98 -17.02
CA THR A 99 -4.09 13.73 -18.00
C THR A 99 -4.17 15.23 -17.77
N ILE A 100 -5.37 15.75 -17.47
CA ILE A 100 -5.56 17.17 -17.11
C ILE A 100 -4.78 17.51 -15.83
N LEU A 101 -4.90 16.69 -14.79
CA LEU A 101 -4.18 16.89 -13.53
C LEU A 101 -2.65 16.86 -13.71
N LEU A 102 -2.15 16.03 -14.63
CA LEU A 102 -0.74 15.99 -14.98
C LEU A 102 -0.29 17.29 -15.65
N GLN A 103 -1.06 17.80 -16.62
CA GLN A 103 -0.79 19.07 -17.31
C GLN A 103 -0.80 20.25 -16.33
N LEU A 104 -1.62 20.17 -15.28
CA LEU A 104 -1.67 21.12 -14.18
C LEU A 104 -0.51 21.01 -13.18
N ASN A 105 0.38 20.02 -13.32
CA ASN A 105 1.37 19.62 -12.31
C ASN A 105 0.75 19.29 -10.93
N ALA A 106 -0.56 19.00 -10.90
CA ALA A 106 -1.27 18.60 -9.70
C ALA A 106 -0.87 17.18 -9.27
N VAL A 107 -0.56 16.34 -10.25
CA VAL A 107 -0.01 14.99 -10.06
C VAL A 107 1.27 14.82 -10.86
N THR A 108 2.08 13.83 -10.48
CA THR A 108 3.15 13.27 -11.29
C THR A 108 2.87 11.80 -11.60
N ARG A 109 3.59 11.22 -12.55
CA ARG A 109 3.42 9.82 -12.91
C ARG A 109 4.73 9.12 -13.23
N PHE A 110 4.74 7.81 -13.05
CA PHE A 110 5.81 6.95 -13.50
C PHE A 110 5.25 5.58 -13.90
N ARG A 111 6.06 4.78 -14.60
CA ARG A 111 5.77 3.38 -14.86
C ARG A 111 6.94 2.53 -14.37
N PRO A 112 6.70 1.59 -13.44
CA PRO A 112 7.65 0.54 -13.14
C PRO A 112 7.96 -0.24 -14.40
N TRP A 113 9.20 -0.70 -14.52
CA TRP A 113 9.54 -1.60 -15.61
C TRP A 113 8.81 -2.93 -15.42
N ALA A 114 8.09 -3.37 -16.44
CA ALA A 114 7.53 -4.70 -16.54
C ALA A 114 8.52 -5.60 -17.29
N GLY A 115 8.66 -6.84 -16.82
CA GLY A 115 9.45 -7.86 -17.50
C GLY A 115 9.07 -8.04 -18.96
N TYR A 116 10.00 -8.51 -19.77
CA TYR A 116 9.69 -8.90 -21.14
C TYR A 116 8.59 -9.98 -21.12
N GLY A 117 7.49 -9.77 -21.87
CA GLY A 117 6.34 -10.66 -21.88
C GLY A 117 5.31 -10.46 -20.76
N SER A 118 5.52 -9.53 -19.82
CA SER A 118 4.60 -9.27 -18.70
C SER A 118 3.46 -8.28 -19.01
N GLY A 119 3.35 -7.82 -20.26
CA GLY A 119 2.45 -6.73 -20.63
C GLY A 119 2.95 -5.35 -20.15
N SER A 120 2.13 -4.31 -20.33
CA SER A 120 2.46 -2.95 -19.89
C SER A 120 2.05 -2.76 -18.43
N ALA A 121 2.98 -2.38 -17.56
CA ALA A 121 2.66 -2.01 -16.18
C ALA A 121 1.69 -0.82 -16.15
N PRO A 122 0.72 -0.80 -15.22
CA PRO A 122 -0.17 0.34 -15.08
C PRO A 122 0.61 1.61 -14.72
N ILE A 123 0.09 2.77 -15.13
CA ILE A 123 0.65 4.06 -14.69
C ILE A 123 0.44 4.18 -13.19
N HIS A 124 1.49 4.58 -12.50
CA HIS A 124 1.46 4.96 -11.09
C HIS A 124 1.46 6.48 -10.98
N TRP A 125 0.56 7.01 -10.16
CA TRP A 125 0.35 8.42 -9.93
C TRP A 125 0.78 8.77 -8.52
N ALA A 126 1.41 9.94 -8.35
CA ALA A 126 1.80 10.48 -7.06
C ALA A 126 1.50 11.98 -7.00
N LEU A 127 1.45 12.55 -5.80
CA LEU A 127 1.14 13.96 -5.61
C LEU A 127 2.21 14.87 -6.26
N GLY A 128 1.76 15.77 -7.13
CA GLY A 128 2.60 16.78 -7.77
C GLY A 128 2.74 18.02 -6.90
N LYS A 129 3.77 18.83 -7.18
CA LYS A 129 4.08 20.04 -6.39
C LYS A 129 2.93 21.05 -6.37
N ALA A 130 2.27 21.25 -7.51
CA ALA A 130 1.16 22.20 -7.61
C ALA A 130 -0.07 21.69 -6.86
N GLY A 131 -0.33 20.39 -6.92
CA GLY A 131 -1.43 19.75 -6.21
C GLY A 131 -1.21 19.77 -4.69
N ALA A 132 0.02 19.54 -4.23
CA ALA A 132 0.38 19.70 -2.84
C ALA A 132 0.17 21.14 -2.34
N ALA A 133 0.51 22.14 -3.16
CA ALA A 133 0.31 23.54 -2.80
C ALA A 133 -1.18 23.90 -2.71
N ALA A 134 -1.99 23.42 -3.66
CA ALA A 134 -3.44 23.59 -3.63
C ALA A 134 -4.07 22.89 -2.42
N LEU A 135 -3.63 21.67 -2.11
CA LEU A 135 -4.11 20.92 -0.94
C LEU A 135 -3.73 21.62 0.37
N ALA A 136 -2.49 22.11 0.49
CA ALA A 136 -2.05 22.88 1.65
C ALA A 136 -2.91 24.14 1.85
N ALA A 137 -3.12 24.90 0.78
CA ALA A 137 -3.96 26.10 0.82
C ALA A 137 -5.41 25.78 1.22
N ARG A 138 -5.98 24.69 0.67
CA ARG A 138 -7.32 24.21 1.02
C ARG A 138 -7.44 23.83 2.50
N HIS A 139 -6.43 23.19 3.05
CA HIS A 139 -6.35 22.82 4.47
C HIS A 139 -5.94 23.98 5.39
N GLY A 140 -5.75 25.20 4.86
CA GLY A 140 -5.30 26.35 5.63
C GLY A 140 -3.90 26.19 6.23
N THR A 141 -3.06 25.36 5.61
CA THR A 141 -1.73 24.97 6.10
C THR A 141 -0.62 25.29 5.09
N THR A 142 0.63 25.23 5.52
CA THR A 142 1.79 25.36 4.64
C THR A 142 2.18 24.02 4.02
N LEU A 143 2.91 24.04 2.90
CA LEU A 143 3.48 22.81 2.30
C LEU A 143 4.36 22.00 3.27
N LYS A 144 5.05 22.69 4.19
CA LYS A 144 5.91 22.09 5.20
C LYS A 144 5.08 21.35 6.26
N GLU A 145 4.01 21.97 6.73
CA GLU A 145 3.08 21.36 7.70
C GLU A 145 2.29 20.21 7.09
N LEU A 146 1.90 20.32 5.81
CA LEU A 146 1.37 19.20 5.04
C LEU A 146 2.37 18.03 4.96
N GLY A 147 3.67 18.29 5.12
CA GLY A 147 4.71 17.27 5.06
C GLY A 147 4.93 16.72 3.64
N TYR A 148 4.67 17.55 2.62
CA TYR A 148 4.99 17.19 1.23
C TYR A 148 6.50 17.18 1.02
N ASN A 149 7.03 16.05 0.54
CA ASN A 149 8.44 15.91 0.21
C ASN A 149 8.60 15.28 -1.19
N PRO A 150 9.04 16.06 -2.20
CA PRO A 150 9.24 15.57 -3.57
C PRO A 150 10.48 14.67 -3.73
N ASP A 151 11.40 14.66 -2.76
CA ASP A 151 12.74 14.04 -2.88
C ASP A 151 12.78 12.55 -2.49
N ILE A 152 11.65 11.97 -2.04
CA ILE A 152 11.56 10.53 -1.74
C ILE A 152 10.74 9.83 -2.83
N PRO A 153 11.35 9.50 -3.99
CA PRO A 153 10.63 8.87 -5.09
C PRO A 153 10.24 7.44 -4.71
N ILE A 154 8.96 7.25 -4.38
CA ILE A 154 8.34 5.93 -4.21
C ILE A 154 8.57 5.04 -5.44
N ALA A 155 8.78 5.65 -6.61
CA ALA A 155 9.08 4.99 -7.88
C ALA A 155 10.28 4.02 -7.83
N VAL A 156 11.32 4.33 -7.03
CA VAL A 156 12.52 3.48 -6.92
C VAL A 156 12.58 2.70 -5.60
N SER A 157 11.53 2.79 -4.78
CA SER A 157 11.47 2.12 -3.49
C SER A 157 11.29 0.62 -3.66
N SER A 158 12.02 -0.17 -2.87
CA SER A 158 11.77 -1.62 -2.76
C SER A 158 10.39 -1.94 -2.19
N ARG A 159 9.75 -0.97 -1.52
CA ARG A 159 8.40 -1.10 -0.94
C ARG A 159 7.27 -0.73 -1.91
N LEU A 160 7.57 -0.37 -3.16
CA LEU A 160 6.53 0.05 -4.11
C LEU A 160 5.44 -1.02 -4.28
N ASN A 161 5.83 -2.27 -4.55
CA ASN A 161 4.87 -3.35 -4.76
C ASN A 161 4.01 -3.62 -3.53
N HIS A 162 4.62 -3.54 -2.34
CA HIS A 162 3.93 -3.67 -1.07
C HIS A 162 2.89 -2.55 -0.87
N GLN A 163 3.30 -1.29 -1.05
CA GLN A 163 2.40 -0.14 -0.95
C GLN A 163 1.24 -0.23 -1.95
N VAL A 164 1.55 -0.60 -3.20
CA VAL A 164 0.53 -0.79 -4.24
C VAL A 164 -0.44 -1.89 -3.85
N GLY A 165 0.03 -2.99 -3.25
CA GLY A 165 -0.82 -4.10 -2.79
C GLY A 165 -1.74 -3.72 -1.62
N VAL A 166 -1.26 -2.95 -0.65
CA VAL A 166 -2.08 -2.37 0.42
C VAL A 166 -3.15 -1.46 -0.18
N ASN A 167 -2.76 -0.58 -1.10
CA ASN A 167 -3.70 0.34 -1.75
C ASN A 167 -4.71 -0.41 -2.64
N ASP A 168 -4.31 -1.56 -3.19
CA ASP A 168 -5.18 -2.42 -3.99
C ASP A 168 -6.34 -2.96 -3.15
N PHE A 169 -6.03 -3.44 -1.94
CA PHE A 169 -7.00 -3.94 -0.97
C PHE A 169 -8.11 -2.91 -0.70
N PHE A 170 -7.74 -1.69 -0.30
CA PHE A 170 -8.73 -0.65 -0.01
C PHE A 170 -9.44 -0.14 -1.26
N SER A 171 -8.76 -0.06 -2.41
CA SER A 171 -9.42 0.32 -3.66
C SER A 171 -10.53 -0.67 -4.06
N HIS A 172 -10.38 -1.96 -3.73
CA HIS A 172 -11.42 -2.96 -3.92
C HIS A 172 -12.58 -2.80 -2.93
N LEU A 173 -12.32 -2.38 -1.68
CA LEU A 173 -13.38 -2.04 -0.72
C LEU A 173 -14.18 -0.82 -1.16
N HIS A 174 -13.51 0.26 -1.61
CA HIS A 174 -14.18 1.43 -2.19
C HIS A 174 -15.01 1.04 -3.42
N HIS A 175 -14.47 0.19 -4.30
CA HIS A 175 -15.22 -0.31 -5.43
C HIS A 175 -16.48 -1.08 -5.01
N HIS A 176 -16.38 -1.96 -4.01
CA HIS A 176 -17.54 -2.69 -3.49
C HIS A 176 -18.58 -1.75 -2.87
N ALA A 177 -18.14 -0.77 -2.07
CA ALA A 177 -18.99 0.25 -1.45
C ALA A 177 -19.82 1.04 -2.47
N ARG A 178 -19.19 1.49 -3.56
CA ARG A 178 -19.89 2.24 -4.62
C ARG A 178 -20.99 1.48 -5.34
N HIS A 179 -21.01 0.15 -5.26
CA HIS A 179 -22.00 -0.69 -5.94
C HIS A 179 -22.92 -1.44 -4.96
N THR A 180 -22.76 -1.22 -3.65
CA THR A 180 -23.46 -1.97 -2.61
C THR A 180 -24.04 -0.98 -1.61
N PRO A 181 -25.38 -0.84 -1.53
CA PRO A 181 -26.01 0.04 -0.55
C PRO A 181 -25.55 -0.30 0.87
N HIS A 182 -25.33 0.73 1.69
CA HIS A 182 -24.90 0.62 3.09
C HIS A 182 -23.52 -0.02 3.32
N ALA A 183 -22.71 -0.15 2.27
CA ALA A 183 -21.31 -0.51 2.39
C ALA A 183 -20.42 0.74 2.27
N ALA A 184 -19.45 0.90 3.17
CA ALA A 184 -18.60 2.09 3.20
C ALA A 184 -17.22 1.79 3.81
N VAL A 185 -16.19 2.42 3.25
CA VAL A 185 -14.87 2.52 3.88
C VAL A 185 -14.92 3.75 4.80
N ARG A 186 -15.18 3.54 6.08
CA ARG A 186 -15.34 4.62 7.07
C ARG A 186 -14.01 5.20 7.56
N ALA A 187 -12.92 4.45 7.40
CA ALA A 187 -11.57 4.93 7.64
C ALA A 187 -10.55 4.12 6.85
N TRP A 188 -9.50 4.79 6.38
CA TRP A 188 -8.30 4.17 5.82
C TRP A 188 -7.07 4.97 6.26
N LEU A 189 -6.30 4.43 7.20
CA LEU A 189 -5.02 4.99 7.60
C LEU A 189 -3.88 4.23 6.92
N SER A 190 -2.95 4.97 6.33
CA SER A 190 -1.71 4.44 5.73
C SER A 190 -0.71 3.95 6.79
N GLU A 191 0.26 3.11 6.40
CA GLU A 191 1.42 2.71 7.24
C GLU A 191 2.05 3.92 7.94
N ARG A 192 2.18 5.07 7.25
CA ARG A 192 2.74 6.31 7.83
C ARG A 192 1.87 6.87 8.96
N GLN A 193 0.56 6.93 8.76
CA GLN A 193 -0.37 7.39 9.79
C GLN A 193 -0.41 6.41 10.96
N CYS A 194 -0.45 5.11 10.68
CA CYS A 194 -0.38 4.07 11.70
C CYS A 194 0.92 4.16 12.52
N ALA A 195 2.07 4.35 11.87
CA ALA A 195 3.35 4.50 12.56
C ALA A 195 3.40 5.75 13.44
N LYS A 196 2.73 6.84 13.03
CA LYS A 196 2.59 8.03 13.88
C LYS A 196 1.72 7.78 15.11
N GLN A 197 0.68 6.96 14.98
CA GLN A 197 -0.30 6.73 16.03
C GLN A 197 0.07 5.59 17.00
N TRP A 198 0.64 4.50 16.48
CA TRP A 198 0.90 3.27 17.23
C TRP A 198 2.34 2.76 17.11
N GLY A 199 3.23 3.47 16.39
CA GLY A 199 4.51 2.93 15.93
C GLY A 199 5.55 2.59 17.01
N ASP A 200 5.28 2.94 18.26
CA ASP A 200 6.05 2.53 19.45
C ASP A 200 5.66 1.11 19.92
N LEU A 201 4.47 0.64 19.54
CA LEU A 201 3.90 -0.65 19.95
C LEU A 201 3.72 -1.59 18.76
N ALA A 202 3.06 -1.14 17.69
CA ALA A 202 2.80 -1.94 16.49
C ALA A 202 2.84 -1.07 15.23
N ARG A 203 3.16 -1.68 14.09
CA ARG A 203 3.30 -1.00 12.79
C ARG A 203 2.52 -1.74 11.70
N PRO A 204 1.18 -1.66 11.71
CA PRO A 204 0.37 -2.23 10.65
C PRO A 204 0.65 -1.54 9.32
N ASP A 205 0.47 -2.28 8.23
CA ASP A 205 0.55 -1.72 6.87
C ASP A 205 -0.58 -0.73 6.60
N ALA A 206 -1.73 -0.96 7.22
CA ALA A 206 -2.85 -0.03 7.25
C ALA A 206 -3.81 -0.32 8.41
N TYR A 207 -4.60 0.68 8.78
CA TYR A 207 -5.79 0.50 9.58
C TYR A 207 -7.02 0.80 8.72
N GLY A 208 -8.07 -0.01 8.89
CA GLY A 208 -9.33 0.17 8.18
C GLY A 208 -10.52 0.13 9.13
N CYS A 209 -11.53 0.94 8.82
CA CYS A 209 -12.89 0.78 9.35
C CYS A 209 -13.81 0.47 8.17
N TRP A 210 -14.40 -0.72 8.18
CA TRP A 210 -15.29 -1.19 7.12
C TRP A 210 -16.70 -1.37 7.67
N GLN A 211 -17.68 -0.84 6.94
CA GLN A 211 -19.10 -1.00 7.22
C GLN A 211 -19.77 -1.71 6.03
N ASP A 212 -20.68 -2.65 6.32
CA ASP A 212 -21.53 -3.32 5.34
C ASP A 212 -22.76 -3.90 6.05
N ASN A 213 -23.97 -3.64 5.53
CA ASN A 213 -25.24 -4.19 6.03
C ASN A 213 -25.45 -4.02 7.55
N GLY A 214 -25.13 -2.84 8.09
CA GLY A 214 -25.30 -2.53 9.52
C GLY A 214 -24.26 -3.17 10.44
N HIS A 215 -23.29 -3.90 9.88
CA HIS A 215 -22.12 -4.38 10.61
C HIS A 215 -20.92 -3.48 10.32
N GLN A 216 -20.15 -3.17 11.36
CA GLN A 216 -18.91 -2.43 11.26
C GLN A 216 -17.78 -3.23 11.91
N ILE A 217 -16.60 -3.17 11.32
CA ILE A 217 -15.38 -3.73 11.86
C ILE A 217 -14.20 -2.76 11.67
N ASP A 218 -13.49 -2.55 12.76
CA ASP A 218 -12.19 -1.88 12.79
C ASP A 218 -11.12 -2.98 12.69
N PHE A 219 -10.08 -2.79 11.88
CA PHE A 219 -9.05 -3.80 11.69
C PHE A 219 -7.68 -3.22 11.35
N PHE A 220 -6.64 -3.94 11.74
CA PHE A 220 -5.30 -3.78 11.20
C PHE A 220 -5.10 -4.71 10.01
N LEU A 221 -4.44 -4.21 8.97
CA LEU A 221 -4.08 -4.97 7.78
C LEU A 221 -2.57 -5.22 7.75
N GLU A 222 -2.22 -6.47 7.48
CA GLU A 222 -0.88 -6.94 7.14
C GLU A 222 -0.93 -7.52 5.72
N HIS A 223 -0.33 -6.81 4.77
CA HIS A 223 -0.24 -7.22 3.39
C HIS A 223 1.03 -8.03 3.16
N ASP A 224 0.90 -9.30 2.79
CA ASP A 224 2.06 -10.16 2.60
C ASP A 224 2.42 -10.29 1.11
N THR A 225 3.64 -9.88 0.75
CA THR A 225 4.20 -10.05 -0.59
C THR A 225 4.98 -11.35 -0.77
N GLY A 226 5.04 -12.20 0.27
CA GLY A 226 5.79 -13.46 0.28
C GLY A 226 7.28 -13.32 0.55
N THR A 227 7.77 -12.10 0.80
CA THR A 227 9.20 -11.79 0.92
C THR A 227 9.78 -12.04 2.31
N GLU A 228 8.93 -12.05 3.34
CA GLU A 228 9.32 -12.34 4.72
C GLU A 228 9.07 -13.82 5.07
N THR A 229 9.78 -14.33 6.09
CA THR A 229 9.53 -15.68 6.62
C THR A 229 8.21 -15.70 7.38
N LEU A 230 7.50 -16.83 7.36
CA LEU A 230 6.25 -16.99 8.12
C LEU A 230 6.43 -16.81 9.62
N LYS A 231 7.61 -17.16 10.14
CA LYS A 231 7.96 -16.91 11.54
C LYS A 231 7.97 -15.41 11.84
N ARG A 232 8.62 -14.59 11.00
CA ARG A 232 8.64 -13.13 11.16
C ARG A 232 7.24 -12.52 11.09
N VAL A 233 6.39 -13.05 10.20
CA VAL A 233 4.97 -12.65 10.11
C VAL A 233 4.22 -12.99 11.40
N ALA A 234 4.45 -14.18 11.99
CA ALA A 234 3.83 -14.57 13.25
C ALA A 234 4.41 -13.78 14.45
N ASP A 235 5.71 -13.47 14.44
CA ASP A 235 6.38 -12.72 15.51
C ASP A 235 5.78 -11.30 15.65
N LYS A 236 5.25 -10.70 14.58
CA LYS A 236 4.50 -9.43 14.63
C LYS A 236 3.30 -9.46 15.58
N LEU A 237 2.72 -10.63 15.86
CA LEU A 237 1.60 -10.73 16.80
C LEU A 237 1.99 -10.37 18.23
N HIS A 238 3.28 -10.45 18.59
CA HIS A 238 3.73 -9.97 19.89
C HIS A 238 3.54 -8.45 20.03
N ASP A 239 3.88 -7.68 19.00
CA ASP A 239 3.71 -6.23 18.94
C ASP A 239 2.22 -5.82 19.08
N TYR A 240 1.32 -6.55 18.41
CA TYR A 240 -0.12 -6.33 18.53
C TYR A 240 -0.70 -6.71 19.89
N ARG A 241 -0.12 -7.70 20.57
CA ARG A 241 -0.47 -8.02 21.95
C ARG A 241 -0.09 -6.86 22.86
N ASN A 242 1.14 -6.36 22.73
CA ASN A 242 1.59 -5.20 23.50
C ASN A 242 0.69 -3.98 23.26
N LEU A 243 0.22 -3.78 22.02
CA LEU A 243 -0.75 -2.73 21.70
C LEU A 243 -2.11 -2.95 22.38
N THR A 244 -2.65 -4.17 22.32
CA THR A 244 -3.91 -4.53 23.01
C THR A 244 -3.78 -4.30 24.52
N ASP A 245 -2.68 -4.77 25.12
CA ASP A 245 -2.45 -4.66 26.57
C ASP A 245 -2.30 -3.19 27.01
N ALA A 246 -1.64 -2.36 26.19
CA ALA A 246 -1.45 -0.94 26.48
C ALA A 246 -2.71 -0.08 26.30
N THR A 247 -3.57 -0.42 25.34
CA THR A 247 -4.75 0.39 24.98
C THR A 247 -6.05 -0.15 25.57
N GLY A 248 -6.08 -1.43 25.97
CA GLY A 248 -7.32 -2.15 26.31
C GLY A 248 -8.24 -2.39 25.11
N ILE A 249 -7.83 -2.02 23.90
CA ILE A 249 -8.65 -2.13 22.68
C ILE A 249 -8.20 -3.37 21.91
N THR A 250 -9.13 -4.32 21.78
CA THR A 250 -8.92 -5.52 20.97
C THR A 250 -9.33 -5.25 19.52
N THR A 251 -8.35 -5.09 18.62
CA THR A 251 -8.58 -4.85 17.19
C THR A 251 -8.12 -6.06 16.36
N PRO A 252 -9.00 -6.63 15.50
CA PRO A 252 -8.64 -7.71 14.58
C PRO A 252 -7.44 -7.41 13.68
N ILE A 253 -6.57 -8.41 13.49
CA ILE A 253 -5.45 -8.36 12.54
C ILE A 253 -5.76 -9.24 11.32
N LEU A 254 -5.74 -8.63 10.14
CA LEU A 254 -6.02 -9.29 8.87
C LEU A 254 -4.74 -9.55 8.10
N PHE A 255 -4.45 -10.80 7.80
CA PHE A 255 -3.37 -11.17 6.89
C PHE A 255 -3.92 -11.40 5.47
N TRP A 256 -3.49 -10.55 4.54
CA TRP A 256 -3.81 -10.66 3.12
C TRP A 256 -2.64 -11.28 2.37
N LEU A 257 -2.77 -12.54 1.98
CA LEU A 257 -1.65 -13.44 1.65
C LEU A 257 -1.57 -13.75 0.15
N PRO A 258 -0.37 -13.96 -0.41
CA PRO A 258 -0.20 -14.05 -1.86
C PRO A 258 -0.67 -15.38 -2.45
N ASN A 259 -0.80 -16.44 -1.66
CA ASN A 259 -1.27 -17.75 -2.14
C ASN A 259 -1.79 -18.68 -1.01
N PRO A 260 -2.58 -19.71 -1.35
CA PRO A 260 -3.17 -20.64 -0.37
C PRO A 260 -2.16 -21.49 0.41
N ALA A 261 -1.01 -21.85 -0.20
CA ALA A 261 0.02 -22.63 0.48
C ALA A 261 0.64 -21.82 1.63
N ARG A 262 0.88 -20.53 1.40
CA ARG A 262 1.38 -19.60 2.40
C ARG A 262 0.35 -19.37 3.52
N GLU A 263 -0.93 -19.22 3.17
CA GLU A 263 -2.02 -19.16 4.16
C GLU A 263 -2.07 -20.41 5.03
N THR A 264 -2.07 -21.60 4.43
CA THR A 264 -2.12 -22.87 5.15
C THR A 264 -0.97 -23.00 6.16
N ASN A 265 0.25 -22.61 5.76
CA ASN A 265 1.41 -22.69 6.63
C ASN A 265 1.42 -21.61 7.71
N LEU A 266 0.97 -20.38 7.41
CA LEU A 266 0.82 -19.35 8.44
C LEU A 266 -0.20 -19.79 9.50
N ARG A 267 -1.33 -20.35 9.08
CA ARG A 267 -2.39 -20.79 10.00
C ARG A 267 -1.94 -21.85 11.00
N LYS A 268 -0.95 -22.69 10.65
CA LYS A 268 -0.34 -23.64 11.61
C LYS A 268 0.35 -22.90 12.76
N LEU A 269 0.96 -21.74 12.49
CA LEU A 269 1.59 -20.89 13.49
C LEU A 269 0.58 -20.08 14.31
N LEU A 270 -0.59 -19.78 13.73
CA LEU A 270 -1.68 -19.04 14.38
C LEU A 270 -2.57 -19.91 15.27
N ALA A 271 -2.36 -21.22 15.32
CA ALA A 271 -3.24 -22.15 16.02
C ALA A 271 -3.37 -21.88 17.53
N SER A 272 -2.34 -21.30 18.14
CA SER A 272 -2.32 -20.92 19.56
C SER A 272 -2.48 -19.43 19.80
N SER A 273 -2.83 -18.64 18.78
CA SER A 273 -3.07 -17.20 18.94
C SER A 273 -4.38 -16.97 19.69
N ASP A 274 -4.34 -16.12 20.70
CA ASP A 274 -5.51 -15.57 21.41
C ASP A 274 -5.93 -14.18 20.87
N LEU A 275 -5.11 -13.57 20.01
CA LEU A 275 -5.49 -12.37 19.27
C LEU A 275 -6.51 -12.71 18.17
N PRO A 276 -7.46 -11.81 17.89
CA PRO A 276 -8.39 -11.97 16.77
C PRO A 276 -7.66 -11.82 15.44
N VAL A 277 -7.31 -12.94 14.81
CA VAL A 277 -6.57 -12.95 13.54
C VAL A 277 -7.40 -13.60 12.44
N ALA A 278 -7.54 -12.98 11.28
CA ALA A 278 -8.15 -13.62 10.11
C ALA A 278 -7.20 -13.62 8.92
N THR A 279 -7.27 -14.68 8.13
CA THR A 279 -6.44 -14.85 6.93
C THR A 279 -7.31 -14.90 5.69
N ALA A 280 -6.81 -14.32 4.59
CA ALA A 280 -7.36 -14.52 3.27
C ALA A 280 -6.27 -14.43 2.22
N VAL A 281 -6.56 -14.92 1.02
CA VAL A 281 -5.64 -14.90 -0.12
C VAL A 281 -6.03 -13.78 -1.07
N HIS A 282 -5.04 -13.13 -1.68
CA HIS A 282 -5.23 -12.10 -2.71
C HIS A 282 -6.19 -12.61 -3.78
N THR A 283 -7.31 -11.90 -3.94
CA THR A 283 -8.30 -12.20 -4.98
C THR A 283 -8.86 -10.90 -5.56
N THR A 284 -9.05 -10.92 -6.87
CA THR A 284 -9.72 -9.86 -7.63
C THR A 284 -11.11 -10.31 -8.12
N HIS A 285 -11.55 -11.50 -7.71
CA HIS A 285 -12.84 -12.09 -8.13
C HIS A 285 -13.93 -11.87 -7.07
N GLY A 286 -15.19 -11.86 -7.52
CA GLY A 286 -16.35 -11.62 -6.67
C GLY A 286 -16.25 -10.27 -5.95
N ASP A 287 -16.68 -10.23 -4.69
CA ASP A 287 -16.63 -9.04 -3.84
C ASP A 287 -15.22 -8.73 -3.29
N GLY A 288 -14.19 -9.45 -3.76
CA GLY A 288 -12.80 -9.26 -3.35
C GLY A 288 -12.63 -9.34 -1.82
N PRO A 289 -11.93 -8.38 -1.18
CA PRO A 289 -11.72 -8.38 0.26
C PRO A 289 -13.00 -8.12 1.08
N ALA A 290 -14.08 -7.58 0.51
CA ALA A 290 -15.36 -7.47 1.24
C ALA A 290 -16.09 -8.82 1.32
N GLY A 291 -15.81 -9.71 0.37
CA GLY A 291 -16.50 -10.99 0.18
C GLY A 291 -16.21 -12.04 1.25
N PRO A 292 -16.84 -13.22 1.14
CA PRO A 292 -16.68 -14.34 2.06
C PRO A 292 -15.35 -15.08 1.84
N VAL A 293 -14.24 -14.35 1.99
CA VAL A 293 -12.89 -14.84 1.73
C VAL A 293 -12.08 -14.99 3.01
N TRP A 294 -12.59 -14.52 4.15
CA TRP A 294 -11.82 -14.48 5.39
C TRP A 294 -12.03 -15.71 6.24
N LEU A 295 -10.94 -16.29 6.71
CA LEU A 295 -10.96 -17.40 7.64
C LEU A 295 -10.40 -16.94 9.00
N PRO A 296 -11.25 -16.76 10.03
CA PRO A 296 -10.78 -16.44 11.38
C PRO A 296 -9.89 -17.55 11.96
N ALA A 297 -8.97 -17.18 12.84
CA ALA A 297 -8.11 -18.05 13.61
C ALA A 297 -8.31 -17.80 15.12
N PRO A 298 -8.18 -18.82 15.98
CA PRO A 298 -7.90 -20.22 15.64
C PRO A 298 -9.06 -20.90 14.90
N ALA A 299 -8.73 -21.91 14.08
CA ALA A 299 -9.71 -22.60 13.25
C ALA A 299 -10.68 -23.42 14.12
N ARG A 300 -11.99 -23.34 13.84
CA ARG A 300 -13.00 -24.22 14.44
C ARG A 300 -13.40 -25.34 13.47
N ALA A 301 -13.80 -26.48 14.01
CA ALA A 301 -14.31 -27.57 13.18
C ALA A 301 -15.51 -27.09 12.35
N GLY A 302 -15.51 -27.36 11.04
CA GLY A 302 -16.56 -26.93 10.13
C GLY A 302 -16.58 -25.42 9.80
N GLN A 303 -15.56 -24.66 10.22
CA GLN A 303 -15.51 -23.23 9.95
C GLN A 303 -15.34 -22.93 8.47
N THR A 304 -16.23 -22.07 7.95
CA THR A 304 -16.20 -21.58 6.57
C THR A 304 -15.60 -20.18 6.50
N ARG A 305 -15.26 -19.74 5.29
CA ARG A 305 -14.86 -18.35 5.05
C ARG A 305 -16.08 -17.43 5.21
N ILE A 306 -15.88 -16.27 5.82
CA ILE A 306 -16.92 -15.28 6.13
C ILE A 306 -16.59 -13.91 5.53
N ARG A 307 -17.62 -13.06 5.37
CA ARG A 307 -17.46 -11.69 4.86
C ARG A 307 -16.66 -10.84 5.83
N LEU A 308 -15.99 -9.81 5.32
CA LEU A 308 -15.18 -8.89 6.14
C LEU A 308 -15.99 -8.30 7.30
N ALA A 309 -17.17 -7.76 7.02
CA ALA A 309 -18.04 -7.15 8.04
C ALA A 309 -18.58 -8.14 9.08
N ASN A 310 -18.53 -9.45 8.79
CA ASN A 310 -19.00 -10.51 9.70
C ASN A 310 -17.87 -11.10 10.57
N LEU A 311 -16.64 -10.59 10.46
CA LEU A 311 -15.49 -11.12 11.19
C LEU A 311 -15.64 -11.02 12.71
N ASN A 312 -16.41 -10.06 13.22
CA ASN A 312 -16.79 -9.99 14.64
C ASN A 312 -17.42 -11.31 15.15
N ARG A 313 -18.15 -12.05 14.30
CA ARG A 313 -18.72 -13.36 14.62
C ARG A 313 -17.68 -14.48 14.71
N GLY A 314 -16.46 -14.25 14.22
CA GLY A 314 -15.34 -15.17 14.32
C GLY A 314 -14.81 -15.32 15.75
N TRP A 315 -14.96 -14.28 16.57
CA TRP A 315 -14.44 -14.23 17.95
C TRP A 315 -15.52 -13.79 18.95
N PRO A 316 -16.61 -14.54 19.13
CA PRO A 316 -17.74 -14.16 20.00
C PRO A 316 -17.38 -14.04 21.49
N HIS A 317 -16.20 -14.52 21.89
CA HIS A 317 -15.69 -14.41 23.26
C HIS A 317 -14.83 -13.16 23.49
N LEU A 318 -14.51 -12.41 22.43
CA LEU A 318 -13.72 -11.19 22.50
C LEU A 318 -14.64 -9.99 22.32
N THR A 319 -14.49 -9.01 23.22
CA THR A 319 -15.07 -7.67 23.02
C THR A 319 -14.14 -6.88 22.12
N LEU A 320 -14.46 -6.82 20.84
CA LEU A 320 -13.70 -6.00 19.90
C LEU A 320 -13.96 -4.53 20.23
N GLY A 321 -12.89 -3.78 20.44
CA GLY A 321 -12.97 -2.37 20.79
C GLY A 321 -13.04 -1.50 19.55
N ARG A 322 -13.86 -0.45 19.60
CA ARG A 322 -13.79 0.68 18.67
C ARG A 322 -12.81 1.68 19.26
N ASN A 323 -11.91 2.25 18.46
CA ASN A 323 -11.10 3.35 18.94
C ASN A 323 -11.97 4.62 19.12
N PRO A 324 -12.23 5.10 20.36
CA PRO A 324 -13.13 6.23 20.59
C PRO A 324 -12.53 7.58 20.20
N GLU A 325 -11.20 7.68 20.14
CA GLU A 325 -10.47 8.91 19.81
C GLU A 325 -10.32 9.13 18.31
N GLN A 326 -10.79 8.21 17.47
CA GLN A 326 -10.95 8.51 16.06
C GLN A 326 -12.21 9.35 15.90
N PRO A 327 -12.11 10.64 15.52
CA PRO A 327 -13.27 11.30 14.95
C PRO A 327 -13.76 10.39 13.82
N ALA A 328 -15.08 10.17 13.72
CA ALA A 328 -15.66 9.93 12.41
C ALA A 328 -14.97 10.98 11.52
N SER A 329 -14.20 10.55 10.51
CA SER A 329 -13.63 11.51 9.56
C SER A 329 -14.74 12.51 9.27
N THR A 330 -14.46 13.80 9.40
CA THR A 330 -15.42 14.91 9.31
C THR A 330 -16.04 15.06 7.91
N ASP A 331 -16.26 13.93 7.27
CA ASP A 331 -16.63 13.67 5.88
C ASP A 331 -17.95 12.87 5.86
N ASP A 332 -18.69 12.77 6.97
CA ASP A 332 -20.13 12.44 6.89
C ASP A 332 -20.90 13.52 6.10
N HIS A 333 -20.33 14.73 5.95
CA HIS A 333 -20.80 15.71 4.97
C HIS A 333 -20.29 15.47 3.56
N ASP A 334 -19.16 14.77 3.38
CA ASP A 334 -18.53 14.55 2.08
C ASP A 334 -19.00 13.25 1.41
N ASP A 335 -19.44 12.22 2.16
CA ASP A 335 -20.09 11.03 1.58
C ASP A 335 -21.47 11.39 0.98
N GLU A 336 -22.24 12.27 1.64
CA GLU A 336 -23.50 12.80 1.07
C GLU A 336 -23.23 13.75 -0.12
N LEU A 337 -22.09 14.45 -0.11
CA LEU A 337 -21.62 15.29 -1.22
C LEU A 337 -21.10 14.45 -2.40
N LEU A 338 -20.44 13.32 -2.13
CA LEU A 338 -19.99 12.35 -3.12
C LEU A 338 -21.18 11.69 -3.81
N ASP A 339 -22.17 11.21 -3.05
CA ASP A 339 -23.41 10.66 -3.61
C ASP A 339 -24.17 11.72 -4.44
N ARG A 340 -24.18 12.99 -4.00
CA ARG A 340 -24.79 14.10 -4.77
C ARG A 340 -23.98 14.53 -5.98
N ILE A 341 -22.65 14.46 -5.95
CA ILE A 341 -21.76 14.77 -7.09
C ILE A 341 -21.84 13.65 -8.14
N PHE A 342 -21.83 12.39 -7.73
CA PHE A 342 -21.98 11.26 -8.66
C PHE A 342 -23.36 11.27 -9.34
N ALA A 343 -24.42 11.67 -8.63
CA ALA A 343 -25.74 11.89 -9.22
C ALA A 343 -25.77 13.08 -10.19
N ALA A 344 -25.05 14.18 -9.91
CA ALA A 344 -25.07 15.39 -10.74
C ALA A 344 -24.17 15.33 -11.98
N GLU A 345 -23.10 14.54 -11.96
CA GLU A 345 -22.18 14.41 -13.11
C GLU A 345 -22.68 13.43 -14.19
N ASP A 346 -23.42 12.38 -13.83
CA ASP A 346 -24.07 11.49 -14.82
C ASP A 346 -25.16 12.23 -15.65
N GLU A 347 -25.76 13.31 -15.11
CA GLU A 347 -26.71 14.15 -15.86
C GLU A 347 -26.04 15.15 -16.80
N THR A 348 -24.77 15.49 -16.60
CA THR A 348 -24.06 16.50 -17.40
C THR A 348 -23.17 15.90 -18.49
N GLU A 349 -22.84 14.61 -18.42
CA GLU A 349 -22.06 13.91 -19.46
C GLU A 349 -22.92 13.25 -20.56
N ASN A 350 -24.26 13.28 -20.42
CA ASN A 350 -25.22 12.69 -21.37
C ASN A 350 -26.01 13.75 -22.19
N LYS A 351 -25.46 14.97 -22.33
CA LYS A 351 -26.06 16.07 -23.09
C LYS A 351 -25.13 16.67 -24.13
#